data_AF-A0A228HP89-F1
#
_entry.id   AF-A0A228HP89-F1
#
_cell.length_a   1.000
_cell.length_b   1.000
_cell.length_c   1.000
_cell.angle_alpha   90.00
_cell.angle_beta   90.00
_cell.angle_gamma   90.00
#
_symmetry.space_group_name_H-M   'P 1'
#
loop_
_entity.id
_entity.type
_entity.pdbx_description
1 polymer ?
#
loop_
_entity_poly.entity_id
_entity_poly.type
_entity_poly.pdbx_seq_one_letter_code
_entity_poly.pdbx_strand_id
1 'polypeptide(L)'
;MPKKPRQQISVPEQQGPELKWLEQENAPDSDSYEVLSRDENPGTPQTPLFSADELFLPERPGTYRKPVAAIHAIPVQRDKNLKLSARKLMDALALAVQLDLRARPREAAQTLIRKIREDRATPLFEIRTHRLAELAGLSTTNKDRIYDTLAELLNFQFIWNVLGEDGKAQYESIAAFIIRRDKGVGSQAGITRFAFEPEVLLWFLEPTMWANLNWSVMASFGRDAGSGEAAFGLYQNAWRYIGTNAKVTPILDLATWIDLILGPSRFVIIGEKKEKQAREYGEFKRTYLNPAIAMLNAHPALTHTIAVEEFKSGRKITKLRFKFTEKRQQAFELPLGWPDDTIQKLKDLGFTEKDMATLAQLYTHPQVKEAMSRMAVSEARLKARGEVIQSREAFFRAILRNVSNEQTQTEEADQKALDEARRLSQQTELQRRQEALEAKFKAHQRSLVAAGLQSLPEDERNRLIQAHLKASPQDRALYKEGETRAAWLILFQQWLINARQDLFQQWLPELHDRDFQTWLVWQFTTRTTDEAGA
;
A
#
# COMPACT_ATOMS: atom_id res chain seq x y z
N MET A 1 -0.57 69.51 36.27
CA MET A 1 -0.19 68.45 35.29
C MET A 1 -1.32 67.44 35.18
N PRO A 2 -2.10 67.44 34.10
CA PRO A 2 -3.14 66.43 33.87
C PRO A 2 -2.53 65.19 33.22
N LYS A 3 -2.88 64.02 33.75
CA LYS A 3 -2.47 62.70 33.23
C LYS A 3 -3.03 62.51 31.82
N LYS A 4 -2.14 62.27 30.84
CA LYS A 4 -2.51 61.84 29.48
C LYS A 4 -3.17 60.45 29.52
N PRO A 5 -4.08 60.14 28.58
CA PRO A 5 -4.85 58.90 28.57
C PRO A 5 -3.99 57.69 28.13
N ARG A 6 -4.32 56.51 28.69
CA ARG A 6 -3.79 55.21 28.28
C ARG A 6 -4.10 54.97 26.80
N GLN A 7 -3.07 54.78 25.98
CA GLN A 7 -3.20 54.21 24.64
C GLN A 7 -3.68 52.77 24.75
N GLN A 8 -4.80 52.48 24.08
CA GLN A 8 -5.24 51.12 23.77
C GLN A 8 -4.20 50.47 22.85
N ILE A 9 -3.58 49.38 23.32
CA ILE A 9 -2.80 48.49 22.46
C ILE A 9 -3.82 47.61 21.73
N SER A 10 -4.03 47.89 20.46
CA SER A 10 -4.73 46.98 19.54
C SER A 10 -3.87 45.74 19.36
N VAL A 11 -4.37 44.59 19.81
CA VAL A 11 -3.82 43.28 19.46
C VAL A 11 -4.18 43.01 18.00
N PRO A 12 -3.23 42.76 17.09
CA PRO A 12 -3.58 42.38 15.74
C PRO A 12 -4.19 40.97 15.77
N GLU A 13 -5.40 40.89 15.24
CA GLU A 13 -6.16 39.68 14.98
C GLU A 13 -5.31 38.73 14.11
N GLN A 14 -4.76 37.68 14.72
CA GLN A 14 -4.04 36.63 14.00
C GLN A 14 -5.04 35.85 13.16
N GLN A 15 -5.22 36.26 11.92
CA GLN A 15 -5.83 35.44 10.88
C GLN A 15 -4.97 34.17 10.74
N GLY A 16 -5.60 33.01 10.98
CA GLY A 16 -4.96 31.71 10.89
C GLY A 16 -4.35 31.46 9.51
N PRO A 17 -3.30 30.63 9.42
CA PRO A 17 -2.56 30.44 8.17
C PRO A 17 -3.41 29.69 7.13
N GLU A 18 -3.84 30.41 6.09
CA GLU A 18 -4.35 29.80 4.86
C GLU A 18 -3.19 29.04 4.18
N LEU A 19 -3.31 27.71 4.11
CA LEU A 19 -2.35 26.80 3.50
C LEU A 19 -2.92 26.36 2.14
N LYS A 20 -2.34 26.83 1.03
CA LYS A 20 -2.65 26.38 -0.33
C LYS A 20 -1.59 25.40 -0.81
N TRP A 21 -1.87 24.10 -0.89
CA TRP A 21 -1.10 23.13 -1.68
C TRP A 21 -1.93 21.89 -2.08
N LEU A 22 -2.27 21.77 -3.38
CA LEU A 22 -2.40 20.54 -4.21
C LEU A 22 -3.25 20.84 -5.46
N GLU A 23 -2.78 21.70 -6.36
CA GLU A 23 -3.10 21.54 -7.79
C GLU A 23 -1.92 20.81 -8.42
N GLN A 24 -2.01 19.48 -8.51
CA GLN A 24 -1.09 18.70 -9.34
C GLN A 24 -1.66 18.64 -10.76
N GLU A 25 -1.25 19.61 -11.58
CA GLU A 25 -1.10 19.40 -13.02
C GLU A 25 0.02 18.37 -13.24
N ASN A 26 -0.20 17.40 -14.14
CA ASN A 26 0.56 16.16 -14.36
C ASN A 26 0.12 14.95 -13.51
N ALA A 27 -1.15 14.58 -13.62
CA ALA A 27 -1.54 13.18 -13.56
C ALA A 27 -0.99 12.48 -14.82
N PRO A 28 -0.18 11.41 -14.72
CA PRO A 28 -0.08 10.44 -15.81
C PRO A 28 -1.44 9.77 -16.01
N ASP A 29 -1.78 9.48 -17.26
CA ASP A 29 -3.08 9.00 -17.76
C ASP A 29 -3.92 8.21 -16.75
N SER A 30 -5.20 8.59 -16.68
CA SER A 30 -6.24 8.11 -15.77
C SER A 30 -6.61 6.63 -15.86
N ASP A 31 -5.83 5.80 -16.55
CA ASP A 31 -6.19 4.41 -16.88
C ASP A 31 -5.57 3.35 -15.95
N SER A 32 -5.12 3.73 -14.74
CA SER A 32 -4.54 2.76 -13.79
C SER A 32 -5.06 2.84 -12.36
N TYR A 33 -6.25 3.40 -12.19
CA TYR A 33 -7.04 3.16 -10.98
C TYR A 33 -8.18 2.21 -11.32
N GLU A 34 -8.29 1.08 -10.61
CA GLU A 34 -9.63 0.64 -10.20
C GLU A 34 -10.09 1.63 -9.12
N VAL A 35 -10.53 2.80 -9.55
CA VAL A 35 -11.63 3.46 -8.87
C VAL A 35 -12.81 2.56 -9.19
N LEU A 36 -13.57 2.13 -8.19
CA LEU A 36 -14.96 1.74 -8.45
C LEU A 36 -15.68 3.03 -8.87
N SER A 37 -15.44 3.48 -10.11
CA SER A 37 -16.21 4.57 -10.67
C SER A 37 -17.60 4.01 -10.82
N ARG A 38 -18.50 4.53 -9.98
CA ARG A 38 -19.95 4.46 -10.16
C ARG A 38 -20.23 4.62 -11.64
N ASP A 39 -20.83 3.62 -12.26
CA ASP A 39 -21.21 3.66 -13.68
C ASP A 39 -21.84 5.02 -14.01
N GLU A 40 -21.39 5.55 -15.15
CA GLU A 40 -21.81 6.82 -15.72
C GLU A 40 -23.32 6.82 -15.98
N ASN A 41 -24.10 7.38 -15.06
CA ASN A 41 -25.45 7.82 -15.37
C ASN A 41 -25.83 9.04 -14.51
N PRO A 42 -25.82 10.25 -15.09
CA PRO A 42 -26.17 11.45 -14.35
C PRO A 42 -27.70 11.53 -14.20
N GLY A 43 -28.23 11.15 -13.04
CA GLY A 43 -29.63 11.46 -12.73
C GLY A 43 -30.36 10.61 -11.69
N THR A 44 -29.78 9.51 -11.18
CA THR A 44 -30.41 8.72 -10.11
C THR A 44 -29.61 8.84 -8.82
N PRO A 45 -30.17 9.38 -7.71
CA PRO A 45 -29.51 9.29 -6.42
C PRO A 45 -29.43 7.81 -6.03
N GLN A 46 -28.24 7.23 -6.19
CA GLN A 46 -27.96 5.85 -5.81
C GLN A 46 -28.13 5.70 -4.29
N THR A 47 -28.96 4.75 -3.88
CA THR A 47 -29.03 4.32 -2.48
C THR A 47 -27.71 3.59 -2.15
N PRO A 48 -26.98 3.98 -1.10
CA PRO A 48 -25.67 3.38 -0.79
C PRO A 48 -25.81 1.87 -0.54
N LEU A 49 -24.87 1.09 -1.08
CA LEU A 49 -24.84 -0.38 -0.99
C LEU A 49 -24.61 -0.90 0.44
N PHE A 50 -24.27 0.01 1.36
CA PHE A 50 -24.20 -0.18 2.79
C PHE A 50 -25.10 0.86 3.44
N SER A 51 -25.80 0.49 4.51
CA SER A 51 -26.41 1.50 5.37
C SER A 51 -25.29 2.33 6.00
N ALA A 52 -25.46 3.65 6.13
CA ALA A 52 -24.49 4.54 6.77
C ALA A 52 -24.26 4.23 8.28
N ASP A 53 -24.73 3.08 8.76
CA ASP A 53 -24.79 2.65 10.16
C ASP A 53 -24.08 1.30 10.40
N GLU A 54 -23.36 0.78 9.41
CA GLU A 54 -22.59 -0.47 9.54
C GLU A 54 -21.15 -0.20 9.97
N LEU A 55 -20.82 -0.60 11.19
CA LEU A 55 -19.52 -0.37 11.82
C LEU A 55 -18.51 -1.43 11.44
N PHE A 56 -17.31 -0.99 11.06
CA PHE A 56 -16.20 -1.91 10.81
C PHE A 56 -15.47 -2.23 12.12
N LEU A 57 -16.02 -3.17 12.90
CA LEU A 57 -15.42 -3.64 14.16
C LEU A 57 -14.65 -4.95 13.94
N PRO A 58 -13.34 -5.02 14.27
CA PRO A 58 -12.55 -6.22 14.06
C PRO A 58 -13.07 -7.37 14.94
N GLU A 59 -13.16 -8.58 14.38
CA GLU A 59 -13.52 -9.78 15.13
C GLU A 59 -12.46 -10.19 16.14
N ARG A 60 -11.19 -9.96 15.77
CA ARG A 60 -9.99 -10.31 16.55
C ARG A 60 -8.91 -9.27 16.26
N PRO A 61 -7.88 -9.13 17.11
CA PRO A 61 -6.75 -8.23 16.83
C PRO A 61 -6.10 -8.43 15.45
N GLY A 62 -6.11 -9.66 14.92
CA GLY A 62 -5.56 -9.98 13.60
C GLY A 62 -6.38 -9.47 12.40
N THR A 63 -7.62 -9.02 12.59
CA THR A 63 -8.48 -8.43 11.54
C THR A 63 -8.52 -6.90 11.65
N TYR A 64 -7.54 -6.29 12.33
CA TYR A 64 -7.47 -4.85 12.49
C TYR A 64 -7.29 -4.17 11.13
N ARG A 65 -8.27 -3.35 10.77
CA ARG A 65 -8.24 -2.48 9.59
C ARG A 65 -7.85 -1.09 10.04
N LYS A 66 -6.70 -0.61 9.59
CA LYS A 66 -6.23 0.73 9.95
C LYS A 66 -6.68 1.74 8.89
N PRO A 67 -7.31 2.86 9.26
CA PRO A 67 -7.65 3.93 8.31
C PRO A 67 -6.41 4.49 7.63
N VAL A 68 -6.49 4.78 6.33
CA VAL A 68 -5.36 5.37 5.60
C VAL A 68 -5.00 6.75 6.15
N ALA A 69 -5.99 7.56 6.54
CA ALA A 69 -5.77 8.85 7.20
C ALA A 69 -4.91 8.71 8.46
N ALA A 70 -5.11 7.65 9.25
CA ALA A 70 -4.32 7.36 10.44
C ALA A 70 -2.91 6.82 10.14
N ILE A 71 -2.70 6.17 8.98
CA ILE A 71 -1.37 5.75 8.51
C ILE A 71 -0.56 6.98 8.07
N HIS A 72 -1.23 7.96 7.48
CA HIS A 72 -0.65 9.20 6.97
C HIS A 72 -0.59 10.34 7.99
N ALA A 73 -1.10 10.12 9.20
CA ALA A 73 -1.09 11.14 10.24
C ALA A 73 0.33 11.52 10.66
N ILE A 74 0.66 12.80 10.54
CA ILE A 74 2.00 13.34 10.86
C ILE A 74 1.84 14.40 11.97
N PRO A 75 2.62 14.34 13.05
CA PRO A 75 2.65 15.39 14.06
C PRO A 75 2.97 16.77 13.47
N VAL A 76 2.24 17.81 13.90
CA VAL A 76 2.53 19.21 13.54
C VAL A 76 3.83 19.68 14.19
N GLN A 77 4.00 19.34 15.47
CA GLN A 77 5.20 19.70 16.26
C GLN A 77 6.41 18.92 15.74
N ARG A 78 7.41 19.65 15.23
CA ARG A 78 8.60 19.07 14.59
C ARG A 78 9.80 18.92 15.51
N ASP A 79 9.77 19.59 16.65
CA ASP A 79 10.78 19.53 17.71
C ASP A 79 10.73 18.23 18.50
N LYS A 80 9.62 17.49 18.42
CA LYS A 80 9.42 16.22 19.12
C LYS A 80 8.99 15.12 18.16
N ASN A 81 9.89 14.18 17.89
CA ASN A 81 9.56 13.00 17.11
C ASN A 81 8.61 12.09 17.90
N LEU A 82 7.59 11.56 17.21
CA LEU A 82 6.69 10.59 17.80
C LEU A 82 7.41 9.24 17.96
N LYS A 83 7.76 8.92 19.21
CA LYS A 83 8.42 7.68 19.61
C LYS A 83 7.61 6.45 19.20
N LEU A 84 8.28 5.30 19.03
CA LEU A 84 7.62 4.02 18.73
C LEU A 84 6.49 3.69 19.70
N SER A 85 6.70 3.92 21.00
CA SER A 85 5.71 3.63 22.04
C SER A 85 4.44 4.46 21.86
N ALA A 86 4.58 5.72 21.44
CA ALA A 86 3.45 6.60 21.19
C ALA A 86 2.68 6.15 19.94
N ARG A 87 3.37 5.81 18.85
CA ARG A 87 2.76 5.23 17.63
C ARG A 87 1.98 3.95 17.95
N LYS A 88 2.58 3.03 18.70
CA LYS A 88 1.94 1.77 19.13
C LYS A 88 0.72 2.01 20.03
N LEU A 89 0.79 2.99 20.94
CA LEU A 89 -0.33 3.35 21.80
C LEU A 89 -1.47 4.00 21.01
N MET A 90 -1.20 4.80 19.98
CA MET A 90 -2.26 5.34 19.11
C MET A 90 -3.09 4.21 18.50
N ASP A 91 -2.41 3.21 17.91
CA ASP A 91 -3.09 2.08 17.31
C ASP A 91 -3.83 1.23 18.35
N ALA A 92 -3.22 1.01 19.53
CA ALA A 92 -3.81 0.19 20.58
C ALA A 92 -5.04 0.85 21.21
N LEU A 93 -5.08 2.18 21.33
CA LEU A 93 -6.24 2.91 21.81
C LEU A 93 -7.41 2.79 20.83
N ALA A 94 -7.16 2.95 19.52
CA ALA A 94 -8.19 2.79 18.51
C ALA A 94 -8.75 1.36 18.50
N LEU A 95 -7.87 0.35 18.54
CA LEU A 95 -8.27 -1.05 18.63
C LEU A 95 -9.06 -1.34 19.91
N ALA A 96 -8.66 -0.77 21.05
CA ALA A 96 -9.38 -0.94 22.32
C ALA A 96 -10.83 -0.44 22.24
N VAL A 97 -11.05 0.72 21.59
CA VAL A 97 -12.40 1.26 21.40
C VAL A 97 -13.22 0.37 20.47
N GLN A 98 -12.64 -0.08 19.35
CA GLN A 98 -13.36 -0.97 18.43
C GLN A 98 -13.76 -2.29 19.11
N LEU A 99 -12.90 -2.85 19.97
CA LEU A 99 -13.20 -4.04 20.76
C LEU A 99 -14.27 -3.78 21.84
N ASP A 100 -14.24 -2.62 22.50
CA ASP A 100 -15.27 -2.22 23.48
C ASP A 100 -16.64 -2.06 22.81
N LEU A 101 -16.70 -1.38 21.67
CA LEU A 101 -17.93 -1.23 20.89
C LEU A 101 -18.51 -2.58 20.44
N ARG A 102 -17.63 -3.53 20.08
CA ARG A 102 -18.05 -4.88 19.68
C ARG A 102 -18.63 -5.69 20.84
N ALA A 103 -18.11 -5.47 22.05
CA ALA A 103 -18.62 -6.15 23.25
C ALA A 103 -19.98 -5.61 23.71
N ARG A 104 -20.41 -4.45 23.21
CA ARG A 104 -21.70 -3.84 23.55
C ARG A 104 -22.83 -4.43 22.70
N PRO A 105 -24.09 -4.40 23.19
CA PRO A 105 -25.26 -4.65 22.36
C PRO A 105 -25.26 -3.72 21.13
N ARG A 106 -25.64 -4.24 19.96
CA ARG A 106 -25.59 -3.52 18.67
C ARG A 106 -26.28 -2.15 18.73
N GLU A 107 -27.47 -2.08 19.32
CA GLU A 107 -28.23 -0.83 19.47
C GLU A 107 -27.51 0.21 20.33
N ALA A 108 -26.84 -0.24 21.41
CA ALA A 108 -26.09 0.65 22.30
C ALA A 108 -24.82 1.19 21.62
N ALA A 109 -24.14 0.36 20.85
CA ALA A 109 -23.00 0.79 20.03
C ALA A 109 -23.44 1.80 18.97
N GLN A 110 -24.48 1.50 18.19
CA GLN A 110 -25.02 2.40 17.16
C GLN A 110 -25.50 3.73 17.75
N THR A 111 -26.19 3.70 18.89
CA THR A 111 -26.59 4.93 19.59
C THR A 111 -25.39 5.78 19.98
N LEU A 112 -24.32 5.15 20.46
CA LEU A 112 -23.11 5.88 20.83
C LEU A 112 -22.44 6.53 19.62
N ILE A 113 -22.34 5.81 18.50
CA ILE A 113 -21.77 6.36 17.26
C ILE A 113 -22.64 7.47 16.69
N ARG A 114 -23.97 7.32 16.73
CA ARG A 114 -24.88 8.38 16.31
C ARG A 114 -24.64 9.66 17.13
N LYS A 115 -24.46 9.54 18.45
CA LYS A 115 -24.09 10.68 19.32
C LYS A 115 -22.73 11.27 19.00
N ILE A 116 -21.72 10.45 18.67
CA ILE A 116 -20.40 10.95 18.23
C ILE A 116 -20.55 11.73 16.92
N ARG A 117 -21.34 11.22 15.97
CA ARG A 117 -21.54 11.77 14.63
C ARG A 117 -22.36 13.06 14.65
N GLU A 118 -23.55 13.02 15.24
CA GLU A 118 -24.55 14.10 15.25
C GLU A 118 -24.26 15.13 16.35
N ASP A 119 -24.03 14.68 17.59
CA ASP A 119 -23.90 15.55 18.75
C ASP A 119 -22.43 15.91 19.06
N ARG A 120 -21.47 15.43 18.26
CA ARG A 120 -20.02 15.53 18.51
C ARG A 120 -19.66 15.06 19.93
N ALA A 121 -20.34 14.02 20.41
CA ALA A 121 -20.11 13.48 21.74
C ALA A 121 -18.69 12.91 21.88
N THR A 122 -18.09 13.13 23.04
CA THR A 122 -16.72 12.68 23.40
C THR A 122 -16.79 11.58 24.46
N PRO A 123 -17.14 10.33 24.09
CA PRO A 123 -17.25 9.25 25.07
C PRO A 123 -15.94 9.01 25.80
N LEU A 124 -16.08 8.75 27.09
CA LEU A 124 -14.97 8.33 27.94
C LEU A 124 -14.88 6.80 27.90
N PHE A 125 -13.74 6.31 27.42
CA PHE A 125 -13.42 4.89 27.39
C PHE A 125 -12.53 4.53 28.57
N GLU A 126 -12.63 3.28 29.01
CA GLU A 126 -11.87 2.75 30.14
C GLU A 126 -11.19 1.44 29.76
N ILE A 127 -9.91 1.30 30.13
CA ILE A 127 -9.15 0.07 29.92
C ILE A 127 -8.16 -0.13 31.06
N ARG A 128 -7.92 -1.39 31.45
CA ARG A 128 -6.79 -1.72 32.33
C ARG A 128 -5.47 -1.35 31.62
N THR A 129 -4.61 -0.58 32.28
CA THR A 129 -3.34 -0.11 31.70
C THR A 129 -2.44 -1.28 31.29
N HIS A 130 -2.48 -2.39 32.03
CA HIS A 130 -1.80 -3.63 31.64
C HIS A 130 -2.27 -4.15 30.27
N ARG A 131 -3.58 -4.17 30.06
CA ARG A 131 -4.18 -4.65 28.81
C ARG A 131 -3.84 -3.72 27.63
N LEU A 132 -3.84 -2.41 27.86
CA LEU A 132 -3.41 -1.45 26.84
C LEU A 132 -1.94 -1.66 26.44
N ALA A 133 -1.05 -1.91 27.41
CA ALA A 133 0.36 -2.20 27.14
C ALA A 133 0.55 -3.51 26.36
N GLU A 134 -0.20 -4.58 26.71
CA GLU A 134 -0.23 -5.84 25.96
C GLU A 134 -0.66 -5.63 24.50
N LEU A 135 -1.78 -4.93 24.30
CA LEU A 135 -2.30 -4.65 22.96
C LEU A 135 -1.24 -3.94 22.12
N ALA A 136 -0.60 -2.91 22.68
CA ALA A 136 0.46 -2.15 22.03
C ALA A 136 1.77 -2.94 21.80
N GLY A 137 1.91 -4.16 22.33
CA GLY A 137 3.18 -4.89 22.31
C GLY A 137 4.29 -4.13 23.04
N LEU A 138 3.96 -3.56 24.21
CA LEU A 138 4.85 -2.84 25.09
C LEU A 138 5.06 -3.61 26.41
N SER A 139 6.15 -3.30 27.11
CA SER A 139 6.42 -3.89 28.44
C SER A 139 5.28 -3.54 29.41
N THR A 140 4.72 -4.56 30.06
CA THR A 140 3.65 -4.42 31.05
C THR A 140 4.17 -4.11 32.45
N THR A 141 5.48 -4.22 32.67
CA THR A 141 6.14 -4.04 33.97
C THR A 141 6.15 -2.58 34.40
N ASN A 142 6.40 -1.65 33.47
CA ASN A 142 6.47 -0.23 33.76
C ASN A 142 5.22 0.51 33.24
N LYS A 143 4.17 0.52 34.08
CA LYS A 143 2.90 1.18 33.79
C LYS A 143 3.02 2.71 33.77
N ASP A 144 3.91 3.29 34.56
CA ASP A 144 4.12 4.75 34.61
C ASP A 144 4.54 5.31 33.25
N ARG A 145 5.42 4.58 32.56
CA ARG A 145 5.83 4.95 31.20
C ARG A 145 4.67 5.00 30.19
N ILE A 146 3.64 4.19 30.38
CA ILE A 146 2.43 4.24 29.54
C ILE A 146 1.67 5.54 29.82
N TYR A 147 1.47 5.89 31.09
CA TYR A 147 0.83 7.16 31.45
C TYR A 147 1.61 8.38 30.94
N ASP A 148 2.94 8.37 31.05
CA ASP A 148 3.79 9.46 30.54
C ASP A 148 3.68 9.58 29.02
N THR A 149 3.69 8.46 28.30
CA THR A 149 3.54 8.46 26.83
C THR A 149 2.15 8.94 26.40
N LEU A 150 1.10 8.57 27.13
CA LEU A 150 -0.26 9.09 26.89
C LEU A 150 -0.36 10.58 27.20
N ALA A 151 0.34 11.05 28.23
CA ALA A 151 0.41 12.48 28.55
C ALA A 151 1.19 13.26 27.48
N GLU A 152 2.24 12.68 26.90
CA GLU A 152 2.91 13.22 25.71
C GLU A 152 1.93 13.29 24.52
N LEU A 153 1.21 12.19 24.22
CA LEU A 153 0.24 12.11 23.11
C LEU A 153 -0.87 13.15 23.19
N LEU A 154 -1.37 13.47 24.38
CA LEU A 154 -2.38 14.52 24.58
C LEU A 154 -1.93 15.89 24.03
N ASN A 155 -0.63 16.18 24.05
CA ASN A 155 -0.09 17.47 23.64
C ASN A 155 0.24 17.54 22.14
N PHE A 156 0.06 16.45 21.39
CA PHE A 156 0.30 16.42 19.95
C PHE A 156 -0.95 16.80 19.16
N GLN A 157 -0.75 17.74 18.23
CA GLN A 157 -1.66 17.92 17.09
C GLN A 157 -1.10 17.18 15.88
N PHE A 158 -1.98 16.60 15.09
CA PHE A 158 -1.65 15.84 13.90
C PHE A 158 -2.29 16.48 12.68
N ILE A 159 -1.57 16.45 11.57
CA ILE A 159 -2.11 16.69 10.25
C ILE A 159 -2.70 15.36 9.78
N TRP A 160 -3.99 15.38 9.50
CA TRP A 160 -4.76 14.24 9.01
C TRP A 160 -5.13 14.50 7.56
N ASN A 161 -4.59 13.68 6.66
CA ASN A 161 -4.98 13.69 5.26
C ASN A 161 -6.23 12.82 5.12
N VAL A 162 -7.41 13.44 5.25
CA VAL A 162 -8.68 12.73 5.04
C VAL A 162 -8.83 12.53 3.55
N LEU A 163 -8.74 11.29 3.11
CA LEU A 163 -8.82 10.94 1.69
C LEU A 163 -10.28 10.69 1.29
N GLY A 164 -10.67 11.18 0.12
CA GLY A 164 -11.95 10.91 -0.51
C GLY A 164 -12.04 9.53 -1.15
N GLU A 165 -13.21 9.22 -1.72
CA GLU A 165 -13.45 8.00 -2.51
C GLU A 165 -12.52 7.91 -3.74
N ASP A 166 -12.02 9.05 -4.22
CA ASP A 166 -11.06 9.19 -5.34
C ASP A 166 -9.59 9.04 -4.91
N GLY A 167 -9.32 8.82 -3.63
CA GLY A 167 -7.98 8.72 -3.07
C GLY A 167 -7.22 10.05 -2.95
N LYS A 168 -7.84 11.19 -3.28
CA LYS A 168 -7.25 12.53 -3.09
C LYS A 168 -7.60 13.06 -1.70
N ALA A 169 -6.75 13.95 -1.17
CA ALA A 169 -7.05 14.62 0.09
C ALA A 169 -8.27 15.54 -0.08
N GLN A 170 -9.37 15.22 0.60
CA GLN A 170 -10.57 16.06 0.65
C GLN A 170 -10.41 17.16 1.69
N TYR A 171 -9.79 16.83 2.83
CA TYR A 171 -9.56 17.77 3.92
C TYR A 171 -8.15 17.60 4.48
N GLU A 172 -7.48 18.73 4.70
CA GLU A 172 -6.27 18.83 5.52
C GLU A 172 -6.70 19.25 6.92
N SER A 173 -6.98 18.28 7.79
CA SER A 173 -7.46 18.56 9.14
C SER A 173 -6.31 18.59 10.13
N ILE A 174 -6.27 19.61 10.99
CA ILE A 174 -5.37 19.64 12.15
C ILE A 174 -6.18 19.33 13.39
N ALA A 175 -5.94 18.18 14.00
CA ALA A 175 -6.68 17.72 15.16
C ALA A 175 -5.80 16.95 16.15
N ALA A 176 -6.14 17.03 17.44
CA ALA A 176 -5.52 16.19 18.45
C ALA A 176 -6.02 14.75 18.33
N PHE A 177 -5.19 13.76 18.66
CA PHE A 177 -5.60 12.36 18.61
C PHE A 177 -6.52 11.99 19.78
N ILE A 178 -6.10 12.33 20.99
CA ILE A 178 -6.89 12.24 22.21
C ILE A 178 -7.04 13.63 22.82
N ILE A 179 -8.16 13.88 23.48
CA ILE A 179 -8.46 15.14 24.16
C ILE A 179 -8.46 15.00 25.68
N ARG A 180 -8.41 13.75 26.18
CA ARG A 180 -8.38 13.46 27.61
C ARG A 180 -7.63 12.16 27.90
N ARG A 181 -6.88 12.16 28.99
CA ARG A 181 -6.37 10.95 29.65
C ARG A 181 -6.49 11.09 31.17
N ASP A 182 -6.94 10.03 31.83
CA ASP A 182 -6.99 9.93 33.29
C ASP A 182 -6.15 8.72 33.74
N LYS A 183 -5.30 8.95 34.74
CA LYS A 183 -4.57 7.90 35.49
C LYS A 183 -5.40 7.53 36.71
N GLY A 184 -5.81 6.28 36.83
CA GLY A 184 -6.52 5.80 38.01
C GLY A 184 -5.63 5.82 39.26
N VAL A 185 -6.20 6.24 40.39
CA VAL A 185 -5.54 6.35 41.70
C VAL A 185 -6.34 5.60 42.76
N GLY A 186 -5.68 5.18 43.85
CA GLY A 186 -6.34 4.45 44.95
C GLY A 186 -6.98 3.14 44.47
N SER A 187 -8.28 2.99 44.70
CA SER A 187 -9.05 1.81 44.26
C SER A 187 -9.12 1.63 42.74
N GLN A 188 -8.81 2.68 41.97
CA GLN A 188 -8.79 2.67 40.50
C GLN A 188 -7.36 2.51 39.95
N ALA A 189 -6.36 2.20 40.79
CA ALA A 189 -4.98 2.06 40.36
C ALA A 189 -4.83 0.99 39.25
N GLY A 190 -4.10 1.34 38.19
CA GLY A 190 -3.89 0.46 37.04
C GLY A 190 -5.00 0.51 35.97
N ILE A 191 -5.92 1.47 36.08
CA ILE A 191 -6.89 1.81 35.05
C ILE A 191 -6.45 3.08 34.32
N THR A 192 -6.67 3.10 33.00
CA THR A 192 -6.51 4.26 32.13
C THR A 192 -7.89 4.61 31.57
N ARG A 193 -8.29 5.88 31.70
CA ARG A 193 -9.44 6.40 30.93
C ARG A 193 -8.97 7.39 29.89
N PHE A 194 -9.63 7.45 28.76
CA PHE A 194 -9.27 8.36 27.68
C PHE A 194 -10.50 8.73 26.84
N ALA A 195 -10.41 9.88 26.16
CA ALA A 195 -11.40 10.29 25.17
C ALA A 195 -10.68 10.79 23.92
N PHE A 196 -11.25 10.45 22.77
CA PHE A 196 -10.79 10.90 21.47
C PHE A 196 -11.38 12.26 21.11
N GLU A 197 -10.72 12.95 20.19
CA GLU A 197 -11.42 13.93 19.37
C GLU A 197 -12.53 13.20 18.58
N PRO A 198 -13.82 13.62 18.64
CA PRO A 198 -14.93 12.95 17.96
C PRO A 198 -14.72 12.65 16.47
N GLU A 199 -14.23 13.60 15.68
CA GLU A 199 -14.02 13.40 14.24
C GLU A 199 -12.88 12.42 13.98
N VAL A 200 -11.81 12.51 14.77
CA VAL A 200 -10.70 11.54 14.70
C VAL A 200 -11.21 10.13 15.01
N LEU A 201 -12.06 9.98 16.04
CA LEU A 201 -12.64 8.70 16.37
C LEU A 201 -13.48 8.14 15.21
N LEU A 202 -14.30 8.97 14.56
CA LEU A 202 -15.09 8.56 13.40
C LEU A 202 -14.20 8.06 12.26
N TRP A 203 -13.03 8.66 12.01
CA TRP A 203 -12.10 8.12 11.00
C TRP A 203 -11.61 6.70 11.30
N PHE A 204 -11.62 6.26 12.57
CA PHE A 204 -11.32 4.88 12.95
C PHE A 204 -12.53 3.94 12.96
N LEU A 205 -13.75 4.46 13.15
CA LEU A 205 -14.96 3.66 13.21
C LEU A 205 -15.64 3.50 11.85
N GLU A 206 -15.57 4.55 11.03
CA GLU A 206 -16.20 4.67 9.70
C GLU A 206 -15.16 5.16 8.66
N PRO A 207 -14.06 4.41 8.40
CA PRO A 207 -13.03 4.84 7.45
C PRO A 207 -13.50 4.73 5.98
N THR A 208 -13.29 5.78 5.19
CA THR A 208 -13.48 5.74 3.71
C THR A 208 -12.49 4.78 3.04
N MET A 209 -11.22 4.83 3.47
CA MET A 209 -10.16 3.94 3.00
C MET A 209 -9.41 3.31 4.16
N TRP A 210 -9.15 2.01 4.06
CA TRP A 210 -8.48 1.23 5.08
C TRP A 210 -7.41 0.30 4.50
N ALA A 211 -6.44 -0.07 5.33
CA ALA A 211 -5.40 -1.03 5.00
C ALA A 211 -5.51 -2.27 5.90
N ASN A 212 -5.40 -3.45 5.30
CA ASN A 212 -5.20 -4.71 6.02
C ASN A 212 -3.75 -4.76 6.49
N LEU A 213 -3.55 -4.62 7.80
CA LEU A 213 -2.23 -4.74 8.42
C LEU A 213 -2.28 -5.83 9.48
N ASN A 214 -1.22 -6.62 9.57
CA ASN A 214 -1.16 -7.67 10.57
C ASN A 214 -0.71 -7.07 11.92
N TRP A 215 -1.62 -7.10 12.89
CA TRP A 215 -1.36 -6.60 14.24
C TRP A 215 -0.16 -7.28 14.91
N SER A 216 0.03 -8.59 14.71
CA SER A 216 1.15 -9.31 15.34
C SER A 216 2.50 -8.81 14.83
N VAL A 217 2.56 -8.39 13.56
CA VAL A 217 3.75 -7.77 12.96
C VAL A 217 3.95 -6.36 13.53
N MET A 218 2.89 -5.56 13.63
CA MET A 218 2.97 -4.22 14.23
C MET A 218 3.42 -4.27 15.69
N ALA A 219 2.89 -5.21 16.46
CA ALA A 219 3.22 -5.39 17.87
C ALA A 219 4.65 -5.92 18.08
N SER A 220 5.21 -6.70 17.14
CA SER A 220 6.54 -7.31 17.30
C SER A 220 7.70 -6.32 17.17
N PHE A 221 7.51 -5.17 16.49
CA PHE A 221 8.59 -4.20 16.32
C PHE A 221 9.00 -3.58 17.67
N GLY A 222 10.20 -3.92 18.16
CA GLY A 222 10.79 -3.41 19.39
C GLY A 222 11.93 -2.42 19.14
N ARG A 223 12.42 -1.76 20.21
CA ARG A 223 13.64 -0.91 20.12
C ARG A 223 14.93 -1.72 20.05
N ASP A 224 14.90 -2.96 20.54
CA ASP A 224 16.08 -3.82 20.66
C ASP A 224 16.68 -4.20 19.29
N ALA A 225 15.90 -4.06 18.22
CA ALA A 225 16.32 -4.41 16.86
C ALA A 225 16.91 -3.24 16.03
N GLY A 226 17.05 -2.03 16.62
CA GLY A 226 17.56 -0.85 15.91
C GLY A 226 16.57 -0.31 14.86
N SER A 227 16.25 0.99 14.91
CA SER A 227 15.33 1.63 13.94
C SER A 227 13.94 1.02 13.82
N GLY A 228 13.42 0.42 14.91
CA GLY A 228 12.05 -0.13 14.98
C GLY A 228 10.95 0.89 14.64
N GLU A 229 11.19 2.19 14.90
CA GLU A 229 10.31 3.29 14.48
C GLU A 229 10.17 3.36 12.96
N ALA A 230 11.30 3.28 12.25
CA ALA A 230 11.34 3.28 10.80
C ALA A 230 10.74 2.00 10.21
N ALA A 231 10.99 0.84 10.83
CA ALA A 231 10.37 -0.42 10.41
C ALA A 231 8.83 -0.36 10.56
N PHE A 232 8.35 0.15 11.69
CA PHE A 232 6.93 0.33 11.97
C PHE A 232 6.27 1.31 10.99
N GLY A 233 6.91 2.46 10.72
CA GLY A 233 6.43 3.43 9.74
C GLY A 233 6.43 2.89 8.31
N LEU A 234 7.51 2.23 7.90
CA LEU A 234 7.65 1.64 6.57
C LEU A 234 6.65 0.50 6.34
N TYR A 235 6.43 -0.37 7.33
CA TYR A 235 5.43 -1.44 7.25
C TYR A 235 4.04 -0.87 6.97
N GLN A 236 3.57 0.08 7.76
CA GLN A 236 2.22 0.62 7.58
C GLN A 236 2.03 1.33 6.24
N ASN A 237 3.03 2.08 5.80
CA ASN A 237 2.93 2.89 4.58
C ASN A 237 3.15 2.08 3.30
N ALA A 238 4.02 1.07 3.33
CA ALA A 238 4.34 0.28 2.14
C ALA A 238 3.46 -0.98 2.04
N TRP A 239 3.24 -1.71 3.13
CA TRP A 239 2.65 -3.05 3.09
C TRP A 239 1.17 -3.06 2.67
N ARG A 240 0.49 -1.92 2.72
CA ARG A 240 -0.86 -1.77 2.16
C ARG A 240 -0.93 -2.02 0.65
N TYR A 241 0.19 -1.85 -0.06
CA TYR A 241 0.28 -2.06 -1.51
C TYR A 241 0.59 -3.51 -1.89
N ILE A 242 0.64 -4.44 -0.94
CA ILE A 242 1.00 -5.83 -1.24
C ILE A 242 -0.06 -6.55 -2.08
N GLY A 243 -1.33 -6.16 -1.91
CA GLY A 243 -2.47 -6.73 -2.63
C GLY A 243 -2.68 -6.12 -4.03
N THR A 244 -1.92 -5.11 -4.42
CA THR A 244 -2.05 -4.52 -5.76
C THR A 244 -1.36 -5.40 -6.80
N ASN A 245 -1.88 -5.42 -8.03
CA ASN A 245 -1.31 -6.22 -9.13
C ASN A 245 0.17 -5.91 -9.39
N ALA A 246 0.53 -4.62 -9.30
CA ALA A 246 1.90 -4.18 -9.52
C ALA A 246 2.84 -4.47 -8.35
N LYS A 247 2.31 -4.76 -7.15
CA LYS A 247 3.07 -5.01 -5.90
C LYS A 247 4.17 -3.97 -5.67
N VAL A 248 3.85 -2.71 -5.92
CA VAL A 248 4.73 -1.55 -5.73
C VAL A 248 3.97 -0.40 -5.09
N THR A 249 4.68 0.47 -4.38
CA THR A 249 4.14 1.74 -3.89
C THR A 249 4.10 2.78 -5.02
N PRO A 250 3.35 3.88 -4.88
CA PRO A 250 3.52 5.05 -5.75
C PRO A 250 4.94 5.61 -5.64
N ILE A 251 5.35 6.32 -6.70
CA ILE A 251 6.59 7.09 -6.70
C ILE A 251 6.31 8.40 -5.97
N LEU A 252 6.89 8.57 -4.78
CA LEU A 252 6.72 9.79 -3.97
C LEU A 252 8.05 10.50 -3.77
N ASP A 253 7.96 11.80 -3.49
CA ASP A 253 9.12 12.61 -3.14
C ASP A 253 9.80 12.08 -1.88
N LEU A 254 11.14 12.21 -1.87
CA LEU A 254 11.97 11.70 -0.80
C LEU A 254 11.59 12.29 0.57
N ALA A 255 11.29 13.59 0.62
CA ALA A 255 10.88 14.25 1.87
C ALA A 255 9.57 13.66 2.42
N THR A 256 8.62 13.33 1.54
CA THR A 256 7.35 12.69 1.90
C THR A 256 7.59 11.31 2.50
N TRP A 257 8.44 10.49 1.89
CA TRP A 257 8.79 9.19 2.45
C TRP A 257 9.45 9.27 3.82
N ILE A 258 10.36 10.24 4.03
CA ILE A 258 11.00 10.44 5.33
C ILE A 258 9.96 10.81 6.40
N ASP A 259 9.05 11.75 6.08
CA ASP A 259 7.97 12.15 6.99
C ASP A 259 7.02 10.98 7.30
N LEU A 260 6.69 10.13 6.32
CA LEU A 260 5.82 8.97 6.55
C LEU A 260 6.51 7.88 7.40
N ILE A 261 7.81 7.67 7.23
CA ILE A 261 8.58 6.63 7.92
C ILE A 261 8.94 7.07 9.35
N LEU A 262 9.51 8.26 9.51
CA LEU A 262 10.03 8.75 10.80
C LEU A 262 9.17 9.82 11.46
N GLY A 263 8.25 10.45 10.72
CA GLY A 263 7.63 11.70 11.14
C GLY A 263 8.56 12.89 10.91
N PRO A 264 8.23 14.05 11.52
CA PRO A 264 9.11 15.21 11.51
C PRO A 264 10.51 14.82 11.98
N SER A 265 11.55 15.24 11.24
CA SER A 265 12.92 14.89 11.58
C SER A 265 13.91 15.89 10.97
N ARG A 266 15.17 15.83 11.43
CA ARG A 266 16.26 16.65 10.88
C ARG A 266 16.54 16.44 9.39
N PHE A 267 16.07 15.33 8.84
CA PHE A 267 16.29 14.97 7.43
C PHE A 267 15.31 15.68 6.48
N VAL A 268 14.32 16.43 7.01
CA VAL A 268 13.37 17.22 6.21
C VAL A 268 13.43 18.68 6.65
N ILE A 269 13.81 19.54 5.73
CA ILE A 269 13.84 21.00 5.91
C ILE A 269 12.61 21.60 5.22
N ILE A 270 11.99 22.59 5.85
CA ILE A 270 10.95 23.40 5.24
C ILE A 270 11.61 24.69 4.74
N GLY A 271 11.55 24.94 3.43
CA GLY A 271 11.98 26.22 2.85
C GLY A 271 11.00 27.35 3.17
N GLU A 272 11.38 28.58 2.85
CA GLU A 272 10.57 29.79 3.11
C GLU A 272 9.17 29.73 2.47
N LYS A 273 9.03 29.02 1.35
CA LYS A 273 7.75 28.79 0.65
C LYS A 273 6.97 27.58 1.17
N LYS A 274 7.30 27.02 2.33
CA LYS A 274 6.73 25.77 2.88
C LYS A 274 7.04 24.50 2.06
N GLU A 275 7.95 24.59 1.09
CA GLU A 275 8.41 23.44 0.32
C GLU A 275 9.25 22.50 1.20
N LYS A 276 8.91 21.21 1.22
CA LYS A 276 9.66 20.18 1.95
C LYS A 276 10.82 19.68 1.12
N GLN A 277 12.04 19.78 1.66
CA GLN A 277 13.24 19.28 1.00
C GLN A 277 13.96 18.28 1.90
N ALA A 278 14.36 17.15 1.31
CA ALA A 278 15.14 16.14 2.01
C ALA A 278 16.64 16.51 2.04
N ARG A 279 17.27 16.31 3.20
CA ARG A 279 18.70 16.51 3.42
C ARG A 279 19.31 15.22 3.98
N GLU A 280 20.61 15.01 3.70
CA GLU A 280 21.40 13.92 4.30
C GLU A 280 20.81 12.52 4.05
N TYR A 281 20.26 12.30 2.85
CA TYR A 281 19.65 11.01 2.47
C TYR A 281 20.55 9.81 2.74
N GLY A 282 21.86 9.91 2.49
CA GLY A 282 22.80 8.82 2.75
C GLY A 282 22.83 8.39 4.21
N GLU A 283 22.72 9.34 5.14
CA GLU A 283 22.65 9.04 6.58
C GLU A 283 21.28 8.46 6.96
N PHE A 284 20.19 9.08 6.49
CA PHE A 284 18.85 8.53 6.69
C PHE A 284 18.76 7.08 6.19
N LYS A 285 19.30 6.80 5.00
CA LYS A 285 19.30 5.48 4.38
C LYS A 285 20.08 4.48 5.22
N ARG A 286 21.29 4.83 5.67
CA ARG A 286 22.15 3.96 6.47
C ARG A 286 21.57 3.69 7.86
N THR A 287 21.07 4.72 8.53
CA THR A 287 20.68 4.66 9.94
C THR A 287 19.26 4.13 10.13
N TYR A 288 18.33 4.46 9.22
CA TYR A 288 16.91 4.15 9.40
C TYR A 288 16.36 3.24 8.31
N LEU A 289 16.54 3.60 7.04
CA LEU A 289 15.87 2.89 5.95
C LEU A 289 16.38 1.45 5.75
N ASN A 290 17.69 1.27 5.60
CA ASN A 290 18.29 -0.04 5.37
C ASN A 290 18.05 -0.98 6.57
N PRO A 291 18.24 -0.55 7.84
CA PRO A 291 17.89 -1.37 9.00
C PRO A 291 16.39 -1.72 9.04
N ALA A 292 15.51 -0.78 8.72
CA ALA A 292 14.06 -1.04 8.65
C ALA A 292 13.73 -2.09 7.58
N ILE A 293 14.27 -1.95 6.36
CA ILE A 293 14.11 -2.93 5.28
C ILE A 293 14.62 -4.31 5.71
N ALA A 294 15.81 -4.37 6.32
CA ALA A 294 16.39 -5.61 6.81
C ALA A 294 15.48 -6.29 7.85
N MET A 295 14.92 -5.51 8.78
CA MET A 295 14.00 -6.01 9.80
C MET A 295 12.71 -6.57 9.20
N LEU A 296 12.11 -5.88 8.23
CA LEU A 296 10.92 -6.38 7.51
C LEU A 296 11.23 -7.64 6.70
N ASN A 297 12.36 -7.65 5.99
CA ASN A 297 12.78 -8.80 5.19
C ASN A 297 13.14 -10.02 6.05
N ALA A 298 13.62 -9.81 7.28
CA ALA A 298 13.88 -10.88 8.23
C ALA A 298 12.61 -11.37 8.97
N HIS A 299 11.53 -10.59 8.98
CA HIS A 299 10.34 -10.93 9.76
C HIS A 299 9.65 -12.22 9.24
N PRO A 300 9.46 -13.26 10.07
CA PRO A 300 9.00 -14.58 9.61
C PRO A 300 7.54 -14.58 9.14
N ALA A 301 6.68 -13.76 9.74
CA ALA A 301 5.28 -13.66 9.34
C ALA A 301 5.07 -12.94 7.98
N LEU A 302 6.10 -12.32 7.41
CA LEU A 302 6.02 -11.63 6.12
C LEU A 302 6.55 -12.55 5.01
N THR A 303 5.76 -12.80 3.98
CA THR A 303 6.12 -13.63 2.79
C THR A 303 6.90 -12.87 1.74
N HIS A 304 6.83 -11.55 1.73
CA HIS A 304 7.49 -10.75 0.70
C HIS A 304 8.68 -10.03 1.31
N THR A 305 9.72 -9.84 0.50
CA THR A 305 10.77 -8.87 0.75
C THR A 305 10.40 -7.54 0.13
N ILE A 306 10.73 -6.46 0.82
CA ILE A 306 10.65 -5.10 0.31
C ILE A 306 12.04 -4.63 -0.13
N ALA A 307 12.10 -3.96 -1.28
CA ALA A 307 13.29 -3.30 -1.80
C ALA A 307 12.97 -1.85 -2.18
N VAL A 308 13.94 -0.95 -2.01
CA VAL A 308 13.81 0.45 -2.40
C VAL A 308 14.32 0.65 -3.83
N GLU A 309 13.53 1.35 -4.64
CA GLU A 309 13.88 1.86 -5.95
C GLU A 309 14.07 3.38 -5.85
N GLU A 310 15.24 3.85 -6.30
CA GLU A 310 15.65 5.24 -6.15
C GLU A 310 15.63 5.95 -7.50
N PHE A 311 14.90 7.05 -7.59
CA PHE A 311 14.84 7.89 -8.78
C PHE A 311 15.69 9.14 -8.58
N LYS A 312 16.56 9.40 -9.55
CA LYS A 312 17.52 10.50 -9.53
C LYS A 312 17.06 11.63 -10.42
N SER A 313 17.24 12.86 -9.95
CA SER A 313 17.25 14.07 -10.79
C SER A 313 18.66 14.67 -10.73
N GLY A 314 19.36 14.60 -11.86
CA GLY A 314 20.79 14.88 -11.92
C GLY A 314 21.60 13.96 -10.99
N ARG A 315 22.32 14.54 -10.02
CA ARG A 315 23.13 13.77 -9.05
C ARG A 315 22.40 13.44 -7.75
N LYS A 316 21.20 13.96 -7.53
CA LYS A 316 20.46 13.82 -6.26
C LYS A 316 19.32 12.83 -6.43
N ILE A 317 19.07 12.03 -5.39
CA ILE A 317 17.89 11.18 -5.29
C ILE A 317 16.73 12.08 -4.86
N THR A 318 15.68 12.12 -5.68
CA THR A 318 14.53 13.02 -5.45
C THR A 318 13.27 12.26 -5.10
N LYS A 319 13.08 11.05 -5.63
CA LYS A 319 11.89 10.24 -5.41
C LYS A 319 12.25 8.81 -5.06
N LEU A 320 11.40 8.15 -4.28
CA LEU A 320 11.54 6.74 -3.92
C LEU A 320 10.25 5.97 -4.24
N ARG A 321 10.43 4.69 -4.51
CA ARG A 321 9.37 3.68 -4.57
C ARG A 321 9.84 2.44 -3.83
N PHE A 322 8.89 1.67 -3.29
CA PHE A 322 9.18 0.35 -2.75
C PHE A 322 8.53 -0.71 -3.61
N LYS A 323 9.27 -1.79 -3.85
CA LYS A 323 8.84 -2.95 -4.61
C LYS A 323 8.83 -4.18 -3.73
N PHE A 324 7.75 -4.94 -3.83
CA PHE A 324 7.63 -6.23 -3.16
C PHE A 324 8.05 -7.35 -4.09
N THR A 325 8.88 -8.24 -3.57
CA THR A 325 9.27 -9.49 -4.24
C THR A 325 8.93 -10.62 -3.29
N GLU A 326 8.34 -11.69 -3.78
CA GLU A 326 8.10 -12.88 -2.95
C GLU A 326 9.42 -13.38 -2.38
N LYS A 327 9.46 -13.62 -1.06
CA LYS A 327 10.59 -14.32 -0.47
C LYS A 327 10.66 -15.66 -1.18
N ARG A 328 11.83 -15.95 -1.76
CA ARG A 328 12.23 -17.33 -2.00
C ARG A 328 12.39 -17.93 -0.62
N GLN A 329 11.28 -18.33 -0.01
CA GLN A 329 11.36 -19.25 1.10
C GLN A 329 12.17 -20.42 0.55
N GLN A 330 13.36 -20.68 1.14
CA GLN A 330 13.73 -22.09 1.29
C GLN A 330 12.45 -22.71 1.82
N ALA A 331 11.92 -23.69 1.09
CA ALA A 331 10.75 -24.43 1.51
C ALA A 331 11.08 -25.06 2.86
N PHE A 332 10.97 -24.27 3.94
CA PHE A 332 10.53 -24.78 5.19
C PHE A 332 9.08 -25.11 4.89
N GLU A 333 8.87 -26.39 4.63
CA GLU A 333 7.61 -27.08 4.86
C GLU A 333 7.19 -26.83 6.30
N LEU A 334 6.79 -25.60 6.61
CA LEU A 334 5.84 -25.37 7.67
C LEU A 334 4.54 -25.87 7.05
N PRO A 335 4.01 -27.02 7.50
CA PRO A 335 2.71 -27.45 7.02
C PRO A 335 1.78 -26.27 7.21
N LEU A 336 1.06 -25.88 6.15
CA LEU A 336 -0.12 -25.05 6.28
C LEU A 336 -0.85 -25.61 7.50
N GLY A 337 -1.07 -24.82 8.56
CA GLY A 337 -1.78 -25.28 9.75
C GLY A 337 -3.26 -25.63 9.47
N TRP A 338 -3.60 -25.78 8.18
CA TRP A 338 -4.87 -26.20 7.64
C TRP A 338 -4.83 -27.72 7.49
N PRO A 339 -5.90 -28.45 7.85
CA PRO A 339 -6.00 -29.88 7.63
C PRO A 339 -5.77 -30.24 6.15
N ASP A 340 -5.16 -31.40 5.89
CA ASP A 340 -4.82 -31.88 4.54
C ASP A 340 -6.02 -31.89 3.58
N ASP A 341 -7.22 -32.16 4.09
CA ASP A 341 -8.47 -32.13 3.30
C ASP A 341 -8.79 -30.73 2.74
N THR A 342 -8.43 -29.65 3.46
CA THR A 342 -8.59 -28.27 2.96
C THR A 342 -7.56 -27.97 1.86
N ILE A 343 -6.32 -28.44 2.06
CA ILE A 343 -5.23 -28.25 1.09
C ILE A 343 -5.55 -28.99 -0.21
N GLN A 344 -6.02 -30.23 -0.13
CA GLN A 344 -6.38 -31.02 -1.29
C GLN A 344 -7.52 -30.36 -2.09
N LYS A 345 -8.58 -29.90 -1.40
CA LYS A 345 -9.69 -29.20 -2.06
C LYS A 345 -9.27 -27.90 -2.72
N LEU A 346 -8.31 -27.16 -2.17
CA LEU A 346 -7.77 -25.96 -2.81
C LEU A 346 -6.92 -26.32 -4.05
N LYS A 347 -6.11 -27.38 -3.99
CA LYS A 347 -5.39 -27.89 -5.16
C LYS A 347 -6.36 -28.30 -6.27
N ASP A 348 -7.46 -28.97 -5.93
CA ASP A 348 -8.50 -29.39 -6.88
C ASP A 348 -9.24 -28.19 -7.53
N LEU A 349 -9.25 -27.04 -6.86
CA LEU A 349 -9.79 -25.77 -7.37
C LEU A 349 -8.80 -25.01 -8.28
N GLY A 350 -7.57 -25.49 -8.41
CA GLY A 350 -6.52 -24.89 -9.25
C GLY A 350 -5.53 -23.98 -8.50
N PHE A 351 -5.62 -23.89 -7.17
CA PHE A 351 -4.67 -23.08 -6.39
C PHE A 351 -3.29 -23.72 -6.38
N THR A 352 -2.27 -22.94 -6.71
CA THR A 352 -0.88 -23.39 -6.53
C THR A 352 -0.50 -23.36 -5.04
N GLU A 353 0.58 -24.06 -4.67
CA GLU A 353 1.09 -24.02 -3.30
C GLU A 353 1.45 -22.60 -2.84
N LYS A 354 1.86 -21.74 -3.78
CA LYS A 354 2.12 -20.32 -3.55
C LYS A 354 0.86 -19.52 -3.29
N ASP A 355 -0.22 -19.82 -4.01
CA ASP A 355 -1.51 -19.17 -3.79
C ASP A 355 -2.10 -19.57 -2.44
N MET A 356 -2.00 -20.84 -2.07
CA MET A 356 -2.46 -21.33 -0.76
C MET A 356 -1.69 -20.67 0.40
N ALA A 357 -0.38 -20.50 0.27
CA ALA A 357 0.42 -19.75 1.24
C ALA A 357 -0.03 -18.28 1.35
N THR A 358 -0.33 -17.63 0.22
CA THR A 358 -0.85 -16.25 0.20
C THR A 358 -2.23 -16.16 0.85
N LEU A 359 -3.13 -17.11 0.57
CA LEU A 359 -4.44 -17.19 1.19
C LEU A 359 -4.33 -17.38 2.71
N ALA A 360 -3.39 -18.19 3.19
CA ALA A 360 -3.17 -18.43 4.61
C ALA A 360 -2.69 -17.20 5.39
N GLN A 361 -2.16 -16.20 4.70
CA GLN A 361 -1.77 -14.93 5.33
C GLN A 361 -2.90 -13.91 5.38
N LEU A 362 -3.78 -13.94 4.37
CA LEU A 362 -4.87 -12.98 4.21
C LEU A 362 -6.14 -13.44 4.94
N TYR A 363 -6.36 -14.75 5.03
CA TYR A 363 -7.60 -15.35 5.51
C TYR A 363 -7.33 -16.46 6.52
N THR A 364 -8.23 -16.59 7.48
CA THR A 364 -8.17 -17.64 8.50
C THR A 364 -8.74 -18.97 7.99
N HIS A 365 -8.30 -20.09 8.57
CA HIS A 365 -8.82 -21.42 8.20
C HIS A 365 -10.35 -21.53 8.24
N PRO A 366 -11.05 -21.00 9.28
CA PRO A 366 -12.52 -21.02 9.30
C PRO A 366 -13.16 -20.27 8.12
N GLN A 367 -12.61 -19.13 7.72
CA GLN A 367 -13.11 -18.35 6.58
C GLN A 367 -12.95 -19.12 5.26
N VAL A 368 -11.82 -19.81 5.09
CA VAL A 368 -11.56 -20.65 3.91
C VAL A 368 -12.50 -21.85 3.87
N LYS A 369 -12.71 -22.51 5.01
CA LYS A 369 -13.66 -23.63 5.13
C LYS A 369 -15.10 -23.18 4.88
N GLU A 370 -15.48 -22.02 5.41
CA GLU A 370 -16.80 -21.44 5.17
C GLU A 370 -16.98 -21.05 3.70
N ALA A 371 -15.99 -20.42 3.08
CA ALA A 371 -16.00 -20.11 1.65
C ALA A 371 -16.15 -21.38 0.79
N MET A 372 -15.50 -22.48 1.16
CA MET A 372 -15.68 -23.78 0.50
C MET A 372 -17.11 -24.30 0.62
N SER A 373 -17.70 -24.21 1.82
CA SER A 373 -19.08 -24.64 2.04
C SER A 373 -20.08 -23.80 1.25
N ARG A 374 -19.87 -22.48 1.20
CA ARG A 374 -20.71 -21.55 0.43
C ARG A 374 -20.54 -21.77 -1.06
N MET A 375 -19.31 -21.96 -1.54
CA MET A 375 -19.03 -22.28 -2.93
C MET A 375 -19.74 -23.57 -3.37
N ALA A 376 -19.74 -24.64 -2.56
CA ALA A 376 -20.45 -25.87 -2.90
C ALA A 376 -21.97 -25.65 -3.08
N VAL A 377 -22.58 -24.80 -2.24
CA VAL A 377 -24.00 -24.43 -2.37
C VAL A 377 -24.23 -23.55 -3.61
N SER A 378 -23.38 -22.56 -3.84
CA SER A 378 -23.43 -21.68 -5.01
C SER A 378 -23.24 -22.44 -6.32
N GLU A 379 -22.32 -23.39 -6.38
CA GLU A 379 -22.10 -24.27 -7.54
C GLU A 379 -23.32 -25.13 -7.83
N ALA A 380 -23.99 -25.68 -6.81
CA ALA A 380 -25.22 -26.42 -6.98
C ALA A 380 -26.35 -25.54 -7.53
N ARG A 381 -26.47 -24.29 -7.03
CA ARG A 381 -27.46 -23.31 -7.52
C ARG A 381 -27.20 -22.90 -8.97
N LEU A 382 -25.95 -22.57 -9.33
CA LEU A 382 -25.57 -22.18 -10.68
C LEU A 382 -25.73 -23.33 -11.68
N LYS A 383 -25.39 -24.57 -11.27
CA LYS A 383 -25.61 -25.76 -12.09
C LYS A 383 -27.10 -26.01 -12.36
N ALA A 384 -27.97 -25.79 -11.38
CA ALA A 384 -29.42 -25.88 -11.57
C ALA A 384 -29.96 -24.83 -12.56
N ARG A 385 -29.27 -23.70 -12.72
CA ARG A 385 -29.59 -22.63 -13.70
C ARG A 385 -28.93 -22.82 -15.07
N GLY A 386 -28.03 -23.81 -15.22
CA GLY A 386 -27.28 -24.03 -16.46
C GLY A 386 -26.12 -23.05 -16.69
N GLU A 387 -25.67 -22.34 -15.65
CA GLU A 387 -24.55 -21.40 -15.77
C GLU A 387 -23.19 -22.09 -15.59
N VAL A 388 -22.23 -21.70 -16.43
CA VAL A 388 -20.87 -22.28 -16.44
C VAL A 388 -19.88 -21.36 -15.73
N ILE A 389 -19.15 -21.93 -14.77
CA ILE A 389 -18.07 -21.27 -14.04
C ILE A 389 -16.78 -21.43 -14.86
N GLN A 390 -16.31 -20.33 -15.46
CA GLN A 390 -15.12 -20.34 -16.31
C GLN A 390 -13.81 -20.52 -15.51
N SER A 391 -13.71 -19.87 -14.34
CA SER A 391 -12.58 -20.02 -13.42
C SER A 391 -13.09 -20.28 -12.01
N ARG A 392 -12.98 -21.53 -11.57
CA ARG A 392 -13.37 -21.94 -10.20
C ARG A 392 -12.49 -21.25 -9.15
N GLU A 393 -11.23 -20.99 -9.48
CA GLU A 393 -10.30 -20.26 -8.61
C GLU A 393 -10.76 -18.81 -8.37
N ALA A 394 -11.07 -18.07 -9.44
CA ALA A 394 -11.50 -16.67 -9.33
C ALA A 394 -12.87 -16.57 -8.62
N PHE A 395 -13.77 -17.50 -8.90
CA PHE A 395 -15.07 -17.59 -8.23
C PHE A 395 -14.91 -17.87 -6.73
N PHE A 396 -14.02 -18.79 -6.35
CA PHE A 396 -13.70 -19.03 -4.95
C PHE A 396 -13.11 -17.79 -4.26
N ARG A 397 -12.19 -17.06 -4.90
CA ARG A 397 -11.63 -15.81 -4.36
C ARG A 397 -12.71 -14.75 -4.11
N ALA A 398 -13.68 -14.63 -5.02
CA ALA A 398 -14.81 -13.71 -4.87
C ALA A 398 -15.71 -14.11 -3.68
N ILE A 399 -16.05 -15.40 -3.56
CA ILE A 399 -16.81 -15.91 -2.41
C ILE A 399 -16.04 -15.73 -1.11
N LEU A 400 -14.75 -16.06 -1.09
CA LEU A 400 -13.89 -15.90 0.09
C LEU A 400 -13.81 -14.44 0.54
N ARG A 401 -13.80 -13.49 -0.40
CA ARG A 401 -13.90 -12.07 -0.08
C ARG A 401 -15.25 -11.73 0.56
N ASN A 402 -16.36 -12.24 0.03
CA ASN A 402 -17.69 -12.05 0.60
C ASN A 402 -17.78 -12.63 2.02
N VAL A 403 -17.22 -13.83 2.25
CA VAL A 403 -17.10 -14.43 3.59
C VAL A 403 -16.26 -13.55 4.52
N SER A 404 -15.12 -13.04 4.05
CA SER A 404 -14.26 -12.17 4.85
C SER A 404 -14.89 -10.82 5.18
N ASN A 405 -15.91 -10.41 4.44
CA ASN A 405 -16.70 -9.21 4.64
C ASN A 405 -18.06 -9.50 5.29
N GLU A 406 -18.27 -10.72 5.81
CA GLU A 406 -19.51 -11.17 6.47
C GLU A 406 -20.79 -11.01 5.63
N GLN A 407 -20.66 -10.90 4.30
CA GLN A 407 -21.80 -10.79 3.41
C GLN A 407 -22.54 -12.12 3.34
N THR A 408 -23.88 -12.10 3.38
CA THR A 408 -24.67 -13.32 3.21
C THR A 408 -24.60 -13.78 1.76
N GLN A 409 -24.39 -15.08 1.54
CA GLN A 409 -24.32 -15.64 0.18
C GLN A 409 -25.73 -15.81 -0.41
N THR A 410 -26.27 -14.74 -0.97
CA THR A 410 -27.53 -14.71 -1.71
C THR A 410 -27.31 -15.10 -3.18
N GLU A 411 -28.39 -15.34 -3.92
CA GLU A 411 -28.33 -15.63 -5.36
C GLU A 411 -27.75 -14.46 -6.16
N GLU A 412 -28.04 -13.22 -5.74
CA GLU A 412 -27.44 -12.01 -6.32
C GLU A 412 -25.93 -11.93 -6.05
N ALA A 413 -25.48 -12.36 -4.87
CA ALA A 413 -24.06 -12.44 -4.54
C ALA A 413 -23.33 -13.52 -5.35
N ASP A 414 -24.00 -14.63 -5.67
CA ASP A 414 -23.49 -15.67 -6.58
C ASP A 414 -23.28 -15.10 -8.00
N GLN A 415 -24.26 -14.35 -8.52
CA GLN A 415 -24.15 -13.75 -9.85
C GLN A 415 -23.03 -12.72 -9.92
N LYS A 416 -22.95 -11.83 -8.92
CA LYS A 416 -21.90 -10.81 -8.84
C LYS A 416 -20.51 -11.43 -8.75
N ALA A 417 -20.36 -12.50 -7.96
CA ALA A 417 -19.10 -13.24 -7.86
C ALA A 417 -18.71 -13.90 -9.19
N LEU A 418 -19.69 -14.40 -9.97
CA LEU A 418 -19.45 -14.98 -11.28
C LEU A 418 -19.02 -13.93 -12.32
N ASP A 419 -19.69 -12.79 -12.36
CA ASP A 419 -19.38 -11.69 -13.28
C ASP A 419 -18.01 -11.08 -12.98
N GLU A 420 -17.69 -10.90 -11.71
CA GLU A 420 -16.37 -10.46 -11.27
C GLU A 420 -15.28 -11.49 -11.64
N ALA A 421 -15.51 -12.78 -11.41
CA ALA A 421 -14.58 -13.83 -11.80
C ALA A 421 -14.33 -13.84 -13.32
N ARG A 422 -15.37 -13.59 -14.13
CA ARG A 422 -15.23 -13.43 -15.59
C ARG A 422 -14.39 -12.21 -15.95
N ARG A 423 -14.66 -11.05 -15.34
CA ARG A 423 -13.89 -9.81 -15.58
C ARG A 423 -12.41 -9.98 -15.24
N LEU A 424 -12.10 -10.51 -14.06
CA LEU A 424 -10.72 -10.76 -13.62
C LEU A 424 -9.99 -11.77 -14.52
N SER A 425 -10.67 -12.84 -14.92
CA SER A 425 -10.09 -13.83 -15.83
C SER A 425 -9.80 -13.21 -17.21
N GLN A 426 -10.71 -12.40 -17.73
CA GLN A 426 -10.53 -11.70 -19.01
C GLN A 426 -9.38 -10.69 -18.93
N GLN A 427 -9.31 -9.88 -17.88
CA GLN A 427 -8.20 -8.94 -17.66
C GLN A 427 -6.85 -9.65 -17.55
N THR A 428 -6.77 -10.74 -16.79
CA THR A 428 -5.53 -11.50 -16.61
C THR A 428 -5.05 -12.10 -17.94
N GLU A 429 -5.99 -12.62 -18.74
CA GLU A 429 -5.69 -13.17 -20.06
C GLU A 429 -5.26 -12.07 -21.04
N LEU A 430 -5.93 -10.91 -21.03
CA LEU A 430 -5.53 -9.74 -21.82
C LEU A 430 -4.12 -9.27 -21.44
N GLN A 431 -3.81 -9.21 -20.14
CA GLN A 431 -2.50 -8.80 -19.65
C GLN A 431 -1.42 -9.81 -20.05
N ARG A 432 -1.67 -11.12 -19.92
CA ARG A 432 -0.74 -12.17 -20.42
C ARG A 432 -0.52 -12.05 -21.92
N ARG A 433 -1.58 -11.80 -22.70
CA ARG A 433 -1.46 -11.59 -24.15
C ARG A 433 -0.63 -10.35 -24.45
N GLN A 434 -0.85 -9.25 -23.72
CA GLN A 434 -0.08 -8.02 -23.87
C GLN A 434 1.41 -8.24 -23.53
N GLU A 435 1.72 -8.87 -22.40
CA GLU A 435 3.09 -9.20 -22.00
C GLU A 435 3.78 -10.09 -23.04
N ALA A 436 3.07 -11.07 -23.59
CA ALA A 436 3.60 -11.93 -24.64
C ALA A 436 3.87 -11.16 -25.95
N LEU A 437 3.00 -10.22 -26.32
CA LEU A 437 3.20 -9.34 -27.48
C LEU A 437 4.38 -8.39 -27.27
N GLU A 438 4.51 -7.77 -26.10
CA GLU A 438 5.65 -6.93 -25.76
C GLU A 438 6.97 -7.72 -25.77
N ALA A 439 6.95 -8.97 -25.28
CA ALA A 439 8.12 -9.84 -25.32
C ALA A 439 8.55 -10.16 -26.77
N LYS A 440 7.58 -10.39 -27.67
CA LYS A 440 7.83 -10.59 -29.10
C LYS A 440 8.39 -9.33 -29.76
N PHE A 441 7.81 -8.16 -29.48
CA PHE A 441 8.33 -6.89 -30.00
C PHE A 441 9.77 -6.63 -29.55
N LYS A 442 10.07 -6.81 -28.26
CA LYS A 442 11.43 -6.68 -27.76
C LYS A 442 12.39 -7.69 -28.41
N ALA A 443 11.92 -8.88 -28.77
CA ALA A 443 12.72 -9.86 -29.50
C ALA A 443 12.99 -9.42 -30.95
N HIS A 444 11.98 -8.88 -31.63
CA HIS A 444 12.09 -8.29 -32.97
C HIS A 444 13.12 -7.16 -33.02
N GLN A 445 13.05 -6.21 -32.09
CA GLN A 445 14.05 -5.14 -31.99
C GLN A 445 15.46 -5.69 -31.77
N ARG A 446 15.61 -6.69 -30.89
CA ARG A 446 16.91 -7.32 -30.63
C ARG A 446 17.48 -8.02 -31.86
N SER A 447 16.66 -8.69 -32.67
CA SER A 447 17.15 -9.29 -33.92
C SER A 447 17.68 -8.25 -34.90
N LEU A 448 17.01 -7.10 -35.01
CA LEU A 448 17.47 -6.00 -35.88
C LEU A 448 18.77 -5.36 -35.36
N VAL A 449 18.86 -5.12 -34.05
CA VAL A 449 20.11 -4.63 -33.43
C VAL A 449 21.26 -5.62 -33.60
N ALA A 450 20.99 -6.93 -33.46
CA ALA A 450 21.99 -7.96 -33.69
C ALA A 450 22.47 -7.97 -35.15
N ALA A 451 21.55 -7.85 -36.12
CA ALA A 451 21.87 -7.76 -37.54
C ALA A 451 22.68 -6.51 -37.87
N GLY A 452 22.28 -5.34 -37.34
CA GLY A 452 23.00 -4.08 -37.50
C GLY A 452 24.42 -4.12 -36.91
N LEU A 453 24.59 -4.78 -35.77
CA LEU A 453 25.92 -5.01 -35.18
C LEU A 453 26.77 -5.95 -36.02
N GLN A 454 26.18 -6.98 -36.64
CA GLN A 454 26.89 -7.93 -37.50
C GLN A 454 27.24 -7.34 -38.87
N SER A 455 26.46 -6.39 -39.39
CA SER A 455 26.74 -5.72 -40.67
C SER A 455 27.89 -4.72 -40.61
N LEU A 456 28.34 -4.33 -39.42
CA LEU A 456 29.50 -3.45 -39.26
C LEU A 456 30.82 -4.18 -39.57
N PRO A 457 31.81 -3.48 -40.19
CA PRO A 457 33.18 -3.96 -40.27
C PRO A 457 33.74 -4.35 -38.90
N GLU A 458 34.61 -5.36 -38.85
CA GLU A 458 35.12 -5.92 -37.59
C GLU A 458 35.77 -4.86 -36.68
N ASP A 459 36.53 -3.94 -37.26
CA ASP A 459 37.18 -2.84 -36.54
C ASP A 459 36.17 -1.88 -35.90
N GLU A 460 35.09 -1.54 -36.62
CA GLU A 460 34.06 -0.62 -36.13
C GLU A 460 33.17 -1.30 -35.08
N ARG A 461 32.82 -2.56 -35.31
CA ARG A 461 32.09 -3.40 -34.35
C ARG A 461 32.85 -3.51 -33.04
N ASN A 462 34.16 -3.80 -33.10
CA ASN A 462 34.99 -3.92 -31.91
C ASN A 462 35.12 -2.58 -31.17
N ARG A 463 35.29 -1.46 -31.90
CA ARG A 463 35.28 -0.12 -31.29
C ARG A 463 33.96 0.19 -30.57
N LEU A 464 32.83 -0.15 -31.19
CA LEU A 464 31.50 0.12 -30.63
C LEU A 464 31.25 -0.73 -29.37
N ILE A 465 31.63 -2.00 -29.39
CA ILE A 465 31.56 -2.90 -28.24
C ILE A 465 32.44 -2.38 -27.10
N GLN A 466 33.69 -1.97 -27.40
CA GLN A 466 34.58 -1.41 -26.38
C GLN A 466 34.05 -0.07 -25.82
N ALA A 467 33.41 0.76 -26.63
CA ALA A 467 32.76 1.98 -26.17
C ALA A 467 31.62 1.68 -25.18
N HIS A 468 30.79 0.67 -25.47
CA HIS A 468 29.77 0.18 -24.53
C HIS A 468 30.39 -0.36 -23.24
N LEU A 469 31.37 -1.26 -23.32
CA LEU A 469 32.00 -1.86 -22.14
C LEU A 469 32.79 -0.83 -21.30
N LYS A 470 33.29 0.23 -21.91
CA LYS A 470 33.91 1.37 -21.20
C LYS A 470 32.87 2.21 -20.47
N ALA A 471 31.70 2.42 -21.07
CA ALA A 471 30.60 3.16 -20.46
C ALA A 471 29.90 2.35 -19.35
N SER A 472 29.81 1.03 -19.51
CA SER A 472 29.20 0.10 -18.55
C SER A 472 30.14 -1.05 -18.21
N PRO A 473 31.14 -0.85 -17.33
CA PRO A 473 32.12 -1.88 -17.00
C PRO A 473 31.51 -3.16 -16.40
N GLN A 474 30.37 -3.05 -15.71
CA GLN A 474 29.66 -4.21 -15.15
C GLN A 474 29.14 -5.19 -16.22
N ASP A 475 28.89 -4.73 -17.45
CA ASP A 475 28.33 -5.56 -18.52
C ASP A 475 29.38 -6.52 -19.10
N ARG A 476 30.67 -6.31 -18.77
CA ARG A 476 31.80 -7.12 -19.23
C ARG A 476 31.71 -8.58 -18.80
N ALA A 477 31.07 -8.89 -17.67
CA ALA A 477 30.87 -10.27 -17.21
C ALA A 477 29.90 -11.07 -18.10
N LEU A 478 29.04 -10.37 -18.85
CA LEU A 478 28.03 -10.97 -19.73
C LEU A 478 28.49 -11.01 -21.20
N TYR A 479 29.55 -10.29 -21.53
CA TYR A 479 30.17 -10.26 -22.85
C TYR A 479 31.23 -11.37 -22.99
N LYS A 480 31.21 -12.08 -24.11
CA LYS A 480 32.28 -12.99 -24.50
C LYS A 480 32.69 -12.67 -25.94
N GLU A 481 33.99 -12.56 -26.16
CA GLU A 481 34.56 -12.20 -27.46
C GLU A 481 34.13 -13.23 -28.52
N GLY A 482 33.59 -12.75 -29.64
CA GLY A 482 33.05 -13.59 -30.72
C GLY A 482 31.64 -14.15 -30.49
N GLU A 483 31.02 -13.98 -29.31
CA GLU A 483 29.66 -14.49 -29.02
C GLU A 483 28.70 -13.35 -28.64
N THR A 484 27.67 -13.13 -29.47
CA THR A 484 26.58 -12.20 -29.15
C THR A 484 25.52 -12.86 -28.27
N ARG A 485 25.75 -12.89 -26.96
CA ARG A 485 24.79 -13.46 -26.00
C ARG A 485 23.55 -12.59 -25.87
N ALA A 486 22.37 -13.22 -25.85
CA ALA A 486 21.08 -12.51 -25.71
C ALA A 486 21.02 -11.59 -24.48
N ALA A 487 21.58 -12.04 -23.34
CA ALA A 487 21.62 -11.25 -22.10
C ALA A 487 22.46 -9.97 -22.23
N TRP A 488 23.62 -10.05 -22.89
CA TRP A 488 24.45 -8.88 -23.18
C TRP A 488 23.78 -7.96 -24.21
N LEU A 489 23.13 -8.53 -25.22
CA LEU A 489 22.46 -7.78 -26.30
C LEU A 489 21.33 -6.89 -25.78
N ILE A 490 20.63 -7.31 -24.72
CA ILE A 490 19.64 -6.49 -24.01
C ILE A 490 20.29 -5.21 -23.44
N LEU A 491 21.42 -5.36 -22.74
CA LEU A 491 22.13 -4.26 -22.11
C LEU A 491 22.78 -3.35 -23.15
N PHE A 492 23.32 -3.94 -24.21
CA PHE A 492 23.87 -3.23 -25.35
C PHE A 492 22.81 -2.40 -26.09
N GLN A 493 21.62 -2.96 -26.36
CA GLN A 493 20.50 -2.23 -26.94
C GLN A 493 20.09 -1.05 -26.05
N GLN A 494 19.99 -1.26 -24.73
CA GLN A 494 19.63 -0.19 -23.80
C GLN A 494 20.69 0.92 -23.75
N TRP A 495 21.97 0.57 -23.86
CA TRP A 495 23.04 1.55 -24.01
C TRP A 495 22.94 2.30 -25.35
N LEU A 496 22.65 1.63 -26.46
CA LEU A 496 22.44 2.23 -27.78
C LEU A 496 21.33 3.29 -27.76
N ILE A 497 20.19 2.98 -27.17
CA ILE A 497 19.05 3.92 -27.04
C ILE A 497 19.47 5.21 -26.31
N ASN A 498 20.32 5.09 -25.29
CA ASN A 498 20.69 6.23 -24.43
C ASN A 498 21.91 7.02 -24.92
N ALA A 499 22.92 6.34 -25.48
CA ALA A 499 24.22 6.92 -25.79
C ALA A 499 24.49 7.08 -27.29
N ARG A 500 23.80 6.31 -28.14
CA ARG A 500 23.98 6.27 -29.60
C ARG A 500 22.63 6.17 -30.31
N GLN A 501 21.77 7.14 -30.01
CA GLN A 501 20.42 7.20 -30.57
C GLN A 501 20.43 7.32 -32.10
N ASP A 502 21.51 7.89 -32.66
CA ASP A 502 21.84 7.93 -34.09
C ASP A 502 21.90 6.52 -34.71
N LEU A 503 22.72 5.63 -34.14
CA LEU A 503 22.87 4.26 -34.62
C LEU A 503 21.61 3.43 -34.36
N PHE A 504 20.93 3.65 -33.23
CA PHE A 504 19.68 2.97 -32.93
C PHE A 504 18.60 3.29 -33.96
N GLN A 505 18.47 4.57 -34.35
CA GLN A 505 17.54 4.94 -35.41
C GLN A 505 17.97 4.40 -36.78
N GLN A 506 19.27 4.41 -37.08
CA GLN A 506 19.78 3.87 -38.35
C GLN A 506 19.51 2.36 -38.50
N TRP A 507 19.65 1.58 -37.43
CA TRP A 507 19.45 0.12 -37.46
C TRP A 507 17.99 -0.32 -37.38
N LEU A 508 17.11 0.56 -36.91
CA LEU A 508 15.67 0.35 -36.87
C LEU A 508 15.03 1.47 -37.70
N PRO A 509 15.17 1.50 -39.03
CA PRO A 509 14.80 2.66 -39.85
C PRO A 509 13.30 2.93 -39.82
N GLU A 510 12.49 1.88 -39.74
CA GLU A 510 11.04 1.96 -39.80
C GLU A 510 10.41 2.30 -38.46
N LEU A 511 9.26 2.98 -38.50
CA LEU A 511 8.55 3.38 -37.28
C LEU A 511 8.03 2.16 -36.50
N HIS A 512 7.64 1.09 -37.20
CA HIS A 512 7.19 -0.18 -36.61
C HIS A 512 8.32 -0.97 -35.94
N ASP A 513 9.58 -0.63 -36.20
CA ASP A 513 10.70 -1.26 -35.49
C ASP A 513 10.98 -0.55 -34.15
N ARG A 514 10.58 0.71 -34.02
CA ARG A 514 10.87 1.54 -32.82
C ARG A 514 9.70 1.61 -31.86
N ASP A 515 8.48 1.57 -32.37
CA ASP A 515 7.25 1.78 -31.62
C ASP A 515 6.37 0.51 -31.58
N PHE A 516 5.90 0.16 -30.39
CA PHE A 516 5.13 -1.05 -30.15
C PHE A 516 3.75 -1.01 -30.81
N GLN A 517 3.08 0.14 -30.81
CA GLN A 517 1.75 0.28 -31.40
C GLN A 517 1.81 0.13 -32.92
N THR A 518 2.82 0.76 -33.54
CA THR A 518 3.06 0.68 -34.98
C THR A 518 3.50 -0.73 -35.39
N TRP A 519 4.28 -1.42 -34.54
CA TRP A 519 4.64 -2.83 -34.73
C TRP A 519 3.43 -3.78 -34.70
N LEU A 520 2.49 -3.55 -33.78
CA LEU A 520 1.27 -4.34 -33.70
C LEU A 520 0.45 -4.19 -34.99
N VAL A 521 0.24 -2.95 -35.45
CA VAL A 521 -0.47 -2.68 -36.71
C VAL A 521 0.21 -3.40 -37.87
N TRP A 522 1.54 -3.32 -37.96
CA TRP A 522 2.31 -4.02 -38.99
C TRP A 522 2.19 -5.55 -38.92
N GLN A 523 2.21 -6.14 -37.72
CA GLN A 523 2.03 -7.58 -37.53
C GLN A 523 0.61 -8.06 -37.93
N PHE A 524 -0.42 -7.24 -37.69
CA PHE A 524 -1.78 -7.58 -38.09
C PHE A 524 -1.96 -7.46 -39.61
N THR A 525 -1.42 -6.41 -40.24
CA THR A 525 -1.53 -6.22 -41.69
C THR A 525 -0.76 -7.26 -42.49
N THR A 526 0.44 -7.63 -42.03
CA THR A 526 1.27 -8.69 -42.67
C THR A 526 0.63 -10.07 -42.58
N ARG A 527 0.01 -10.42 -41.45
CA ARG A 527 -0.74 -11.69 -41.31
C ARG A 527 -1.96 -11.77 -42.21
N THR A 528 -2.70 -10.67 -42.38
CA THR A 528 -3.89 -10.66 -43.26
C THR A 528 -3.53 -10.79 -44.74
N THR A 529 -2.34 -10.35 -45.15
CA THR A 529 -1.85 -10.51 -46.53
C THR A 529 -1.37 -11.93 -46.83
N ASP A 530 -0.79 -12.63 -45.85
CA ASP A 530 -0.36 -14.03 -46.01
C ASP A 530 -1.56 -15.01 -46.06
N GLU A 531 -2.66 -14.71 -45.36
CA GLU A 531 -3.90 -15.50 -45.41
C GLU A 531 -4.78 -15.20 -46.64
N ALA A 532 -4.58 -14.06 -47.32
CA ALA A 532 -5.26 -13.74 -48.58
C ALA A 532 -4.48 -14.21 -49.84
N GLY A 533 -3.26 -14.72 -49.65
CA GLY A 533 -2.38 -15.24 -50.70
C GLY A 533 -2.18 -16.77 -50.67
N ALA A 534 -2.87 -17.48 -49.78
CA ALA A 534 -2.97 -18.94 -49.72
C ALA A 534 -4.41 -19.36 -50.04
#